data_AF-A0A2I0F0I6-F1
#
_entry.id   AF-A0A2I0F0I6-F1
#
_cell.length_a   1.000
_cell.length_b   1.000
_cell.length_c   1.000
_cell.angle_alpha   90.00
_cell.angle_beta   90.00
_cell.angle_gamma   90.00
#
_symmetry.space_group_name_H-M   'P 1'
#
loop_
_entity.id
_entity.type
_entity.pdbx_description
1 polymer ?
#
loop_
_entity_poly.entity_id
_entity_poly.type
_entity_poly.pdbx_seq_one_letter_code
_entity_poly.pdbx_strand_id
1 'polypeptide(L)'
;MTTKIMAMVDALGNLVDFTLLKGQQHDMAGVKPLIKDKEFGALLADRAFDTDWLLLDLEERGSKAVIPPKRSRLKQRDFDKEMYKWRHLIENFF
;
A
#
# COMPACT_ATOMS: atom_id res chain seq x y z
N MET A 1 3.56 25.47 -4.02
CA MET A 1 2.65 24.52 -3.35
C MET A 1 2.60 23.27 -4.23
N THR A 2 2.95 22.09 -3.72
CA THR A 2 2.96 20.84 -4.50
C THR A 2 1.78 19.95 -4.12
N THR A 3 1.35 19.11 -5.05
CA THR A 3 0.31 18.09 -4.85
C THR A 3 0.95 16.73 -5.05
N LYS A 4 0.59 15.76 -4.20
CA LYS A 4 0.98 14.35 -4.35
C LYS A 4 -0.22 13.58 -4.85
N ILE A 5 0.01 12.68 -5.79
CA ILE A 5 -0.97 11.70 -6.24
C ILE A 5 -0.62 10.39 -5.56
N MET A 6 -1.62 9.73 -4.98
CA MET A 6 -1.51 8.34 -4.54
C MET A 6 -2.53 7.53 -5.29
N ALA A 7 -2.09 6.46 -5.96
CA ALA A 7 -2.92 5.62 -6.80
C ALA A 7 -2.97 4.20 -6.25
N MET A 8 -4.12 3.56 -6.42
CA MET A 8 -4.32 2.13 -6.27
C MET A 8 -4.44 1.53 -7.67
N VAL A 9 -3.64 0.51 -7.93
CA VAL A 9 -3.53 -0.14 -9.23
C VAL A 9 -3.85 -1.62 -9.05
N ASP A 10 -4.54 -2.22 -10.02
CA ASP A 10 -4.83 -3.66 -10.01
C ASP A 10 -3.59 -4.50 -10.37
N ALA A 11 -3.74 -5.82 -10.33
CA ALA A 11 -2.64 -6.74 -10.63
C ALA A 11 -2.19 -6.73 -12.11
N LEU A 12 -2.90 -6.04 -12.99
CA LEU A 12 -2.56 -5.90 -14.42
C LEU A 12 -1.96 -4.53 -14.76
N GLY A 13 -1.85 -3.63 -13.77
CA GLY A 13 -1.32 -2.28 -13.99
C GLY A 13 -2.38 -1.22 -14.31
N ASN A 14 -3.68 -1.52 -14.17
CA ASN A 14 -4.75 -0.55 -14.42
C ASN A 14 -5.10 0.25 -13.17
N LEU A 15 -5.37 1.55 -13.33
CA LEU A 15 -5.86 2.40 -12.24
C LEU A 15 -7.21 1.91 -11.73
N VAL A 16 -7.29 1.68 -10.41
CA VAL A 16 -8.53 1.38 -9.70
C VAL A 16 -9.10 2.66 -9.06
N ASP A 17 -8.25 3.42 -8.37
CA ASP A 17 -8.64 4.63 -7.66
C ASP A 17 -7.42 5.51 -7.36
N PHE A 18 -7.62 6.79 -7.08
CA PHE A 18 -6.56 7.69 -6.65
C PHE A 18 -7.05 8.74 -5.64
N THR A 19 -6.12 9.27 -4.87
CA THR A 19 -6.38 10.40 -3.97
C THR A 19 -5.29 11.46 -4.10
N LEU A 20 -5.71 12.72 -3.95
CA LEU A 20 -4.82 13.87 -3.99
C LEU A 20 -4.48 14.31 -2.56
N LEU A 21 -3.20 14.40 -2.27
CA LEU A 21 -2.70 14.87 -0.98
C LEU A 21 -1.98 16.21 -1.16
N LYS A 22 -2.03 17.05 -0.13
CA LYS A 22 -1.16 18.23 -0.07
C LYS A 22 0.29 17.74 -0.05
N GLY A 23 1.21 18.44 -0.72
CA GLY A 23 2.59 17.98 -0.88
C GLY A 23 3.34 17.70 0.42
N GLN A 24 2.99 18.39 1.51
CA GLN A 24 3.59 18.18 2.84
C GLN A 24 2.86 17.12 3.70
N GLN A 25 1.75 16.58 3.21
CA GLN A 25 0.99 15.59 3.94
C GLN A 25 1.70 14.23 3.88
N HIS A 26 1.61 13.48 4.98
CA HIS A 26 2.10 12.12 5.03
C HIS A 26 1.27 11.21 4.13
N ASP A 27 1.97 10.39 3.36
CA ASP A 27 1.40 9.47 2.38
C ASP A 27 0.37 8.53 3.04
N MET A 28 0.61 8.12 4.29
CA MET A 28 -0.31 7.28 5.06
C MET A 28 -1.75 7.81 5.13
N ALA A 29 -1.95 9.13 5.08
CA ALA A 29 -3.27 9.73 5.09
C ALA A 29 -4.12 9.36 3.86
N GLY A 30 -3.47 9.02 2.73
CA GLY A 30 -4.13 8.59 1.51
C GLY A 30 -4.51 7.11 1.46
N VAL A 31 -3.93 6.26 2.32
CA VAL A 31 -4.17 4.81 2.28
C VAL A 31 -5.60 4.47 2.67
N LYS A 32 -6.05 4.98 3.82
CA LYS A 32 -7.39 4.69 4.34
C LYS A 32 -8.51 5.01 3.33
N PRO A 33 -8.56 6.19 2.68
CA PRO A 33 -9.57 6.44 1.65
C PRO A 33 -9.41 5.54 0.42
N LEU A 34 -8.17 5.19 0.03
CA LEU A 34 -7.95 4.32 -1.13
C LEU A 34 -8.45 2.89 -0.93
N ILE A 35 -8.27 2.29 0.24
CA ILE A 35 -8.69 0.90 0.49
C ILE A 35 -10.12 0.77 1.03
N LYS A 36 -10.77 1.90 1.31
CA LYS A 36 -12.13 1.93 1.85
C LYS A 36 -13.10 1.29 0.85
N ASP A 37 -13.96 0.41 1.35
CA ASP A 37 -15.03 -0.24 0.59
C ASP A 37 -14.54 -1.05 -0.64
N LYS A 38 -13.27 -1.47 -0.64
CA LYS A 38 -12.66 -2.31 -1.67
C LYS A 38 -12.30 -3.69 -1.15
N GLU A 39 -12.61 -4.70 -1.95
CA GLU A 39 -12.22 -6.09 -1.72
C GLU A 39 -11.00 -6.43 -2.59
N PHE A 40 -9.98 -7.02 -1.98
CA PHE A 40 -8.78 -7.47 -2.66
C PHE A 40 -8.07 -8.56 -1.85
N GLY A 41 -7.45 -9.52 -2.54
CA GLY A 41 -6.76 -10.64 -1.88
C GLY A 41 -5.39 -10.29 -1.28
N ALA A 42 -4.73 -9.23 -1.78
CA ALA A 42 -3.43 -8.79 -1.31
C ALA A 42 -3.22 -7.30 -1.54
N LEU A 43 -2.49 -6.64 -0.65
CA LEU A 43 -2.03 -5.26 -0.82
C LEU A 43 -0.50 -5.23 -0.92
N LEU A 44 -0.02 -4.77 -2.08
CA LEU A 44 1.41 -4.50 -2.31
C LEU A 44 1.66 -3.02 -2.04
N ALA A 45 2.58 -2.71 -1.15
CA ALA A 45 2.96 -1.32 -0.86
C ALA A 45 4.40 -1.22 -0.38
N ASP A 46 4.98 -0.04 -0.53
CA ASP A 46 6.33 0.24 -0.04
C ASP A 46 6.46 0.08 1.47
N ARG A 47 7.70 -0.17 1.91
CA ARG A 47 8.06 -0.29 3.33
C ARG A 47 7.55 0.87 4.21
N ALA A 48 7.43 2.08 3.67
CA ALA A 48 6.92 3.23 4.41
C ALA A 48 5.50 2.99 4.97
N PHE A 49 4.70 2.16 4.28
CA PHE A 49 3.33 1.81 4.64
C PHE A 49 3.22 0.76 5.74
N ASP A 50 4.33 0.15 6.16
CA ASP A 50 4.34 -0.81 7.26
C ASP A 50 3.98 -0.12 8.59
N THR A 51 2.73 -0.22 8.98
CA THR A 51 2.14 0.33 10.21
C THR A 51 1.18 -0.67 10.82
N ASP A 52 1.06 -0.70 12.14
CA ASP A 52 0.27 -1.72 12.82
C ASP A 52 -1.22 -1.65 12.47
N TRP A 53 -1.78 -0.44 12.39
CA TRP A 53 -3.19 -0.26 12.02
C TRP A 53 -3.49 -0.82 10.63
N LEU A 54 -2.59 -0.64 9.65
CA LEU A 54 -2.82 -1.13 8.29
C LEU A 54 -2.69 -2.66 8.23
N LEU A 55 -1.73 -3.22 8.95
CA LEU A 55 -1.61 -4.68 9.01
C LEU A 55 -2.81 -5.34 9.68
N LEU A 56 -3.32 -4.74 10.76
CA LEU A 56 -4.53 -5.22 11.45
C LEU A 56 -5.76 -5.12 10.53
N ASP A 57 -5.95 -3.99 9.84
CA ASP A 57 -7.07 -3.82 8.89
C ASP A 57 -6.99 -4.86 7.75
N LEU A 58 -5.81 -5.15 7.23
CA LEU A 58 -5.62 -6.17 6.19
C LEU A 58 -5.88 -7.59 6.73
N GLU A 59 -5.46 -7.88 7.96
CA GLU A 59 -5.72 -9.17 8.62
C GLU A 59 -7.23 -9.37 8.86
N GLU A 60 -7.93 -8.36 9.37
CA GLU A 60 -9.38 -8.38 9.59
C GLU A 60 -10.16 -8.59 8.28
N ARG A 61 -9.67 -8.06 7.16
CA ARG A 61 -10.24 -8.28 5.82
C ARG A 61 -9.92 -9.66 5.24
N GLY A 62 -8.98 -10.40 5.82
CA GLY A 62 -8.42 -11.60 5.21
C GLY A 62 -7.51 -11.32 3.99
N SER A 63 -7.04 -10.09 3.83
CA SER A 63 -6.16 -9.65 2.76
C SER A 63 -4.69 -9.84 3.14
N LYS A 64 -3.86 -10.33 2.21
CA LYS A 64 -2.42 -10.52 2.44
C LYS A 64 -1.68 -9.19 2.41
N ALA A 65 -0.94 -8.87 3.48
CA ALA A 65 -0.04 -7.73 3.51
C ALA A 65 1.31 -8.04 2.82
N VAL A 66 1.47 -7.64 1.57
CA VAL A 66 2.72 -7.75 0.79
C VAL A 66 3.50 -6.45 0.90
N ILE A 67 3.83 -6.10 2.14
CA ILE A 67 4.54 -4.87 2.50
C ILE A 67 5.83 -5.29 3.21
N PRO A 68 7.01 -4.85 2.78
CA PRO A 68 8.25 -5.16 3.50
C PRO A 68 8.22 -4.56 4.90
N PRO A 69 8.67 -5.26 5.95
CA PRO A 69 8.73 -4.70 7.29
C PRO A 69 9.73 -3.54 7.36
N LYS A 70 9.43 -2.53 8.19
CA LYS A 70 10.37 -1.50 8.58
C LYS A 70 11.54 -2.13 9.32
N ARG A 71 12.75 -1.66 9.00
CA ARG A 71 13.99 -2.09 9.66
C ARG A 71 13.96 -1.85 11.17
N SER A 72 13.20 -0.84 11.61
CA SER A 72 13.03 -0.46 13.01
C SER A 72 11.94 -1.26 13.76
N ARG A 73 11.23 -2.20 13.12
CA ARG A 73 10.27 -3.05 13.86
C ARG A 73 11.01 -3.87 14.91
N LEU A 74 10.49 -3.87 16.14
CA LEU A 74 10.95 -4.72 17.23
C LEU A 74 10.89 -6.20 16.88
N LYS A 75 9.78 -6.61 16.25
CA LYS A 75 9.59 -7.96 15.73
C LYS A 75 9.50 -7.88 14.20
N GLN A 76 10.50 -8.43 13.53
CA GLN A 76 10.45 -8.60 12.08
C GLN A 76 9.39 -9.65 11.72
N ARG A 77 8.74 -9.46 10.57
CA ARG A 77 7.74 -10.37 10.03
C ARG A 77 8.13 -10.78 8.62
N ASP A 78 7.70 -11.97 8.25
CA ASP A 78 7.81 -12.39 6.86
C ASP A 78 6.81 -11.65 5.98
N PHE A 79 7.15 -11.57 4.70
CA PHE A 79 6.28 -11.07 3.65
C PHE A 79 6.64 -11.82 2.36
N ASP A 80 5.71 -11.82 1.42
CA ASP A 80 5.91 -12.50 0.14
C ASP A 80 6.84 -11.69 -0.77
N LYS A 81 8.12 -12.06 -0.77
CA LYS A 81 9.15 -11.36 -1.56
C LYS A 81 8.96 -11.54 -3.06
N GLU A 82 8.41 -12.67 -3.51
CA GLU A 82 8.19 -12.94 -4.93
C GLU A 82 7.03 -12.10 -5.43
N MET A 83 5.91 -12.09 -4.70
CA MET A 83 4.77 -11.24 -5.04
C MET A 83 5.14 -9.75 -4.96
N TYR A 84 6.00 -9.35 -4.00
CA TYR A 84 6.48 -7.96 -3.91
C TYR A 84 7.23 -7.48 -5.16
N LYS A 85 7.84 -8.38 -5.95
CA LYS A 85 8.49 -7.99 -7.21
C LYS A 85 7.49 -7.37 -8.19
N TRP A 86 6.21 -7.77 -8.15
CA TRP A 86 5.17 -7.24 -9.03
C TRP A 86 4.83 -5.77 -8.77
N ARG A 87 5.39 -5.14 -7.73
CA ARG A 87 5.26 -3.69 -7.50
C ARG A 87 5.70 -2.84 -8.71
N HIS A 88 6.54 -3.37 -9.59
CA HIS A 88 6.93 -2.66 -10.82
C HIS A 88 5.72 -2.33 -11.72
N LEU A 89 4.62 -3.09 -11.62
CA LEU A 89 3.37 -2.78 -12.33
C LEU A 89 2.71 -1.51 -11.80
N ILE A 90 2.87 -1.23 -10.50
CA ILE A 90 2.43 0.01 -9.87
C ILE A 90 3.38 1.15 -10.28
N GLU A 91 4.69 0.90 -10.31
CA GLU A 91 5.69 1.91 -10.71
C GLU A 91 5.53 2.33 -12.18
N ASN A 92 5.21 1.40 -13.07
CA ASN A 92 4.98 1.66 -14.50
C ASN A 92 3.71 2.47 -14.79
N PHE A 93 2.81 2.61 -13.82
CA PHE A 93 1.58 3.39 -13.97
C PHE A 93 1.85 4.90 -13.89
N PHE A 94 2.86 5.32 -13.13
CA PHE A 94 3.25 6.73 -12.96
C PHE A 94 4.27 7.18 -14.00
#